data_AF-A0A961YHF7-F1
#
_entry.id   AF-A0A961YHF7-F1
#
_cell.length_a   1.000
_cell.length_b   1.000
_cell.length_c   1.000
_cell.angle_alpha   90.00
_cell.angle_beta   90.00
_cell.angle_gamma   90.00
#
_symmetry.space_group_name_H-M   'P 1'
#
loop_
_entity.id
_entity.type
_entity.pdbx_description
1 polymer ?
#
loop_
_entity_poly.entity_id
_entity_poly.type
_entity_poly.pdbx_seq_one_letter_code
_entity_poly.pdbx_strand_id
1 'polypeptide(L)'
;MVNYVDAAVVPLRNDGTIKLYGPEGFEGMRKAGRLVAECLDAITDMIRPGLPTQAIDDFVYQFALDHGALPATLGYKGYTKSTCTSINHVVCHGIPADKPLRDGDIVNIDVTLIVD
;
A
#
# COMPACT_ATOMS: atom_id res chain seq x y z
N MET A 1 -30.23 -4.98 -4.48
CA MET A 1 -29.80 -5.70 -5.69
C MET A 1 -28.40 -5.20 -6.01
N VAL A 2 -27.43 -6.10 -6.22
CA VAL A 2 -26.06 -5.69 -6.58
C VAL A 2 -26.05 -5.36 -8.06
N ASN A 3 -25.57 -4.17 -8.41
CA ASN A 3 -25.46 -3.72 -9.80
C ASN A 3 -24.01 -3.88 -10.26
N TYR A 4 -23.84 -4.48 -11.44
CA TYR A 4 -22.54 -4.64 -12.08
C TYR A 4 -22.46 -3.73 -13.31
N VAL A 5 -21.26 -3.24 -13.60
CA VAL A 5 -20.99 -2.35 -14.72
C VAL A 5 -19.59 -2.64 -15.28
N ASP A 6 -19.42 -2.51 -16.59
CA ASP A 6 -18.11 -2.65 -17.21
C ASP A 6 -17.14 -1.57 -16.68
N ALA A 7 -15.92 -1.99 -16.30
CA ALA A 7 -14.92 -1.11 -15.71
C ALA A 7 -14.59 0.12 -16.58
N ALA A 8 -14.71 0.02 -17.90
CA ALA A 8 -14.39 1.09 -18.84
C ALA A 8 -15.41 2.25 -18.83
N VAL A 9 -16.63 2.04 -18.32
CA VAL A 9 -17.71 3.02 -18.34
C VAL A 9 -18.21 3.43 -16.95
N VAL A 10 -17.52 3.01 -15.89
CA VAL A 10 -17.90 3.31 -14.51
C VAL A 10 -17.76 4.82 -14.23
N PRO A 11 -18.76 5.45 -13.59
CA PRO A 11 -18.63 6.83 -13.14
C PRO A 11 -17.47 6.99 -12.14
N LEU A 12 -16.77 8.12 -12.20
CA LEU A 12 -15.68 8.44 -11.26
C LEU A 12 -16.14 8.45 -9.79
N ARG A 13 -17.40 8.79 -9.54
CA ARG A 13 -18.00 8.78 -8.22
C ARG A 13 -18.44 7.36 -7.87
N ASN A 14 -18.06 6.90 -6.68
CA ASN A 14 -18.60 5.66 -6.12
C ASN A 14 -20.11 5.79 -5.86
N ASP A 15 -20.90 5.00 -6.58
CA ASP A 15 -22.36 4.91 -6.51
C ASP A 15 -22.83 3.52 -6.04
N GLY A 16 -21.91 2.66 -5.58
CA GLY A 16 -22.20 1.31 -5.13
C GLY A 16 -22.25 0.25 -6.24
N THR A 17 -21.95 0.60 -7.49
CA THR A 17 -21.81 -0.38 -8.58
C THR A 17 -20.49 -1.16 -8.48
N ILE A 18 -20.52 -2.45 -8.81
CA ILE A 18 -19.34 -3.31 -8.84
C ILE A 18 -18.78 -3.38 -10.26
N LYS A 19 -17.49 -3.04 -10.39
CA LYS A 19 -16.77 -3.03 -11.67
C LYS A 19 -16.50 -4.47 -12.14
N LEU A 20 -16.81 -4.76 -13.40
CA LEU A 20 -16.40 -5.96 -14.10
C LEU A 20 -15.18 -5.62 -14.97
N TYR A 21 -14.04 -6.25 -14.68
CA TYR A 21 -12.80 -6.04 -15.41
C TYR A 21 -12.62 -7.11 -16.50
N GLY A 22 -12.08 -6.70 -17.65
CA GLY A 22 -11.64 -7.61 -18.71
C GLY A 22 -10.20 -8.10 -18.53
N PRO A 23 -9.70 -8.91 -19.48
CA PRO A 23 -8.35 -9.48 -19.42
C PRO A 23 -7.23 -8.46 -19.19
N GLU A 24 -7.28 -7.30 -19.85
CA GLU A 24 -6.27 -6.24 -19.70
C GLU A 24 -6.23 -5.68 -18.27
N GLY A 25 -7.39 -5.49 -17.63
CA GLY A 25 -7.48 -5.05 -16.25
C GLY A 25 -6.84 -6.05 -15.28
N PHE A 26 -6.98 -7.35 -15.55
CA PHE A 26 -6.34 -8.39 -14.74
C PHE A 26 -4.84 -8.46 -14.93
N GLU A 27 -4.30 -8.17 -16.12
CA GLU A 27 -2.85 -8.07 -16.32
C GLU A 27 -2.26 -6.92 -15.50
N GLY A 28 -2.90 -5.74 -15.49
CA GLY A 28 -2.49 -4.62 -14.64
C GLY A 28 -2.52 -4.98 -13.14
N MET A 29 -3.60 -5.60 -12.66
CA MET A 29 -3.69 -6.06 -11.26
C MET A 29 -2.63 -7.11 -10.91
N ARG A 30 -2.27 -8.01 -11.84
CA ARG A 30 -1.18 -8.98 -11.63
C ARG A 30 0.17 -8.31 -11.46
N LYS A 31 0.49 -7.30 -12.30
CA LYS A 31 1.72 -6.52 -12.17
C LYS A 31 1.78 -5.80 -10.82
N ALA A 32 0.72 -5.05 -10.48
CA ALA A 32 0.66 -4.30 -9.23
C ALA A 32 0.73 -5.21 -7.99
N GLY A 33 -0.04 -6.30 -7.99
CA GLY A 33 -0.04 -7.27 -6.89
C GLY A 33 1.32 -7.95 -6.70
N ARG A 34 2.00 -8.30 -7.80
CA ARG A 34 3.36 -8.85 -7.73
C ARG A 34 4.34 -7.85 -7.14
N LEU A 35 4.33 -6.61 -7.62
CA LEU A 35 5.25 -5.58 -7.15
C LEU A 35 5.06 -5.26 -5.65
N VAL A 36 3.80 -5.21 -5.19
CA VAL A 36 3.49 -5.03 -3.76
C VAL A 36 4.01 -6.21 -2.94
N ALA A 37 3.85 -7.44 -3.42
CA ALA A 37 4.38 -8.62 -2.74
C ALA A 37 5.91 -8.59 -2.64
N GLU A 38 6.60 -8.26 -3.73
CA GLU A 38 8.06 -8.11 -3.77
C GLU A 38 8.55 -7.02 -2.79
N CYS A 39 7.82 -5.91 -2.68
CA CYS A 39 8.10 -4.85 -1.72
C CYS A 39 7.98 -5.36 -0.27
N LEU A 40 6.88 -6.04 0.05
CA LEU A 40 6.64 -6.58 1.40
C LEU A 40 7.65 -7.66 1.80
N ASP A 41 8.03 -8.53 0.86
CA ASP A 41 9.07 -9.53 1.07
C ASP A 41 10.42 -8.85 1.39
N ALA A 42 10.80 -7.83 0.61
CA ALA A 42 12.05 -7.10 0.81
C ALA A 42 12.09 -6.29 2.12
N ILE A 43 10.94 -5.75 2.57
CA ILE A 43 10.84 -5.06 3.87
C ILE A 43 11.12 -6.02 5.02
N THR A 44 10.73 -7.28 4.91
CA THR A 44 10.76 -8.23 6.04
C THR A 44 12.15 -8.32 6.68
N ASP A 45 13.22 -8.31 5.87
CA ASP A 45 14.62 -8.44 6.34
C ASP A 45 15.11 -7.23 7.14
N MET A 46 14.48 -6.05 7.01
CA MET A 46 14.89 -4.85 7.73
C MET A 46 14.24 -4.73 9.12
N ILE A 47 13.15 -5.46 9.37
CA ILE A 47 12.33 -5.31 10.58
C ILE A 47 13.06 -5.86 11.80
N ARG A 48 13.40 -4.96 12.72
CA ARG A 48 14.11 -5.29 13.97
C ARG A 48 13.89 -4.23 15.05
N PRO A 49 14.07 -4.57 16.34
CA PRO A 49 14.07 -3.58 17.41
C PRO A 49 15.04 -2.43 17.12
N GLY A 50 14.61 -1.20 17.44
CA GLY A 50 15.35 0.02 17.19
C GLY A 50 15.10 0.66 15.81
N LEU A 51 14.47 -0.03 14.86
CA LEU A 51 14.14 0.54 13.55
C LEU A 51 12.98 1.56 13.67
N PRO A 52 13.16 2.83 13.28
CA PRO A 52 12.05 3.79 13.19
C PRO A 52 11.05 3.38 12.10
N THR A 53 9.75 3.57 12.34
CA THR A 53 8.76 3.29 11.28
C THR A 53 8.91 4.20 10.07
N GLN A 54 9.50 5.40 10.24
CA GLN A 54 9.87 6.25 9.11
C GLN A 54 10.86 5.58 8.15
N ALA A 55 11.79 4.76 8.65
CA ALA A 55 12.73 4.06 7.77
C ALA A 55 12.02 3.01 6.88
N ILE A 56 10.91 2.44 7.35
CA ILE A 56 10.06 1.53 6.57
C ILE A 56 9.36 2.33 5.46
N ASP A 57 8.85 3.52 5.78
CA ASP A 57 8.22 4.43 4.81
C ASP A 57 9.18 4.91 3.73
N ASP A 58 10.39 5.31 4.12
CA ASP A 58 11.44 5.73 3.20
C ASP A 58 11.85 4.58 2.26
N PHE A 59 11.92 3.36 2.78
CA PHE A 59 12.15 2.16 1.97
C PHE A 59 11.03 1.94 0.95
N VAL A 60 9.76 1.97 1.37
CA VAL A 60 8.60 1.79 0.47
C VAL A 60 8.58 2.85 -0.62
N TYR A 61 8.85 4.11 -0.25
CA TYR A 61 8.93 5.21 -1.20
C TYR A 61 10.01 4.96 -2.25
N GLN A 62 11.24 4.63 -1.81
CA GLN A 62 12.35 4.41 -2.73
C GLN A 62 12.13 3.16 -3.60
N PHE A 63 11.65 2.06 -3.01
CA PHE A 63 11.30 0.84 -3.74
C PHE A 63 10.30 1.13 -4.84
N ALA A 64 9.26 1.92 -4.57
CA ALA A 64 8.28 2.31 -5.59
C ALA A 64 8.95 3.04 -6.76
N LEU A 65 9.77 4.07 -6.47
CA LEU A 65 10.45 4.84 -7.50
C LEU A 65 11.40 3.99 -8.35
N ASP A 66 12.17 3.11 -7.71
CA ASP A 66 13.14 2.23 -8.38
C ASP A 66 12.46 1.26 -9.37
N HIS A 67 11.17 0.96 -9.14
CA HIS A 67 10.36 0.08 -9.99
C HIS A 67 9.40 0.85 -10.91
N GLY A 68 9.56 2.17 -11.04
CA GLY A 68 8.69 3.00 -11.88
C GLY A 68 7.24 3.08 -11.40
N ALA A 69 7.03 2.88 -10.10
CA ALA A 69 5.74 2.90 -9.44
C ALA A 69 5.60 4.11 -8.50
N LEU A 70 4.38 4.35 -8.03
CA LEU A 70 4.06 5.41 -7.07
C LEU A 70 3.34 4.84 -5.83
N PRO A 71 3.65 5.30 -4.60
CA PRO A 71 2.88 4.94 -3.43
C PRO A 71 1.47 5.53 -3.48
N ALA A 72 0.44 4.68 -3.47
CA ALA A 72 -0.95 5.10 -3.63
C ALA A 72 -1.50 5.87 -2.41
N THR A 73 -0.89 5.67 -1.25
CA THR A 73 -1.26 6.31 0.03
C THR A 73 -0.81 7.77 0.08
N LEU A 74 0.25 8.13 -0.64
CA LEU A 74 0.83 9.46 -0.59
C LEU A 74 -0.11 10.50 -1.22
N GLY A 75 -0.59 11.45 -0.41
CA GLY A 75 -1.57 12.46 -0.80
C GLY A 75 -3.02 11.98 -0.75
N TYR A 76 -3.28 10.69 -0.51
CA TYR A 76 -4.64 10.15 -0.47
C TYR A 76 -5.43 10.73 0.71
N LYS A 77 -6.41 11.59 0.41
CA LYS A 77 -7.24 12.29 1.42
C LYS A 77 -6.41 13.03 2.48
N GLY A 78 -5.25 13.55 2.08
CA GLY A 78 -4.34 14.27 2.98
C GLY A 78 -3.41 13.36 3.80
N TYR A 79 -3.40 12.05 3.57
CA TYR A 79 -2.38 11.16 4.12
C TYR A 79 -0.99 11.52 3.56
N THR A 80 0.03 11.61 4.40
CA THR A 80 1.32 12.25 4.06
C THR A 80 2.49 11.28 3.92
N LYS A 81 2.23 9.97 3.99
CA LYS A 81 3.24 8.92 3.98
C LYS A 81 2.95 7.91 2.86
N SER A 82 3.96 7.14 2.50
CA SER A 82 3.99 6.17 1.40
C SER A 82 3.53 4.77 1.83
N THR A 83 3.50 4.49 3.13
CA THR A 83 2.97 3.25 3.72
C THR A 83 2.27 3.54 5.05
N CYS A 84 1.45 2.61 5.53
CA CYS A 84 0.97 2.64 6.91
C CYS A 84 1.77 1.68 7.78
N THR A 85 2.14 2.10 8.99
CA THR A 85 2.79 1.25 9.99
C THR A 85 1.99 1.27 11.29
N SER A 86 1.39 0.14 11.65
CA SER A 86 0.42 0.05 12.75
C SER A 86 0.95 -0.88 13.85
N ILE A 87 1.47 -0.28 14.93
CA ILE A 87 2.12 -1.00 16.03
C ILE A 87 1.10 -1.33 17.13
N ASN A 88 1.07 -2.60 17.57
CA ASN A 88 0.30 -3.09 18.71
C ASN A 88 -1.20 -2.77 18.66
N HIS A 89 -1.66 -1.76 19.41
CA HIS A 89 -3.07 -1.39 19.53
C HIS A 89 -3.56 -0.51 18.36
N VAL A 90 -2.65 -0.05 17.49
CA VAL A 90 -3.04 0.69 16.29
C VAL A 90 -3.62 -0.31 15.30
N VAL A 91 -4.93 -0.19 15.03
CA VAL A 91 -5.68 -1.16 14.22
C VAL A 91 -5.26 -1.11 12.75
N CYS A 92 -5.24 0.08 12.16
CA CYS A 92 -4.81 0.34 10.79
C CYS A 92 -4.46 1.83 10.62
N HIS A 93 -3.91 2.18 9.46
CA HIS A 93 -3.58 3.56 9.07
C HIS A 93 -2.64 4.30 10.05
N GLY A 94 -1.81 3.57 10.81
CA GLY A 94 -0.76 4.20 11.60
C GLY A 94 0.19 4.99 10.70
N ILE A 95 0.54 6.21 11.13
CA ILE A 95 1.41 7.11 10.35
C ILE A 95 2.87 6.82 10.74
N PRO A 96 3.74 6.46 9.78
CA PRO A 96 5.19 6.36 9.99
C PRO A 96 5.79 7.59 10.65
N ALA A 97 6.71 7.37 11.60
CA ALA A 97 7.35 8.41 12.39
C ALA A 97 8.72 7.95 12.91
N ASP A 98 9.46 8.84 13.57
CA ASP A 98 10.77 8.54 14.18
C ASP A 98 10.71 7.60 15.38
N LYS A 99 9.53 7.06 15.71
CA LYS A 99 9.33 6.11 16.79
C LYS A 99 9.97 4.76 16.44
N PRO A 100 10.98 4.29 17.20
CA PRO A 100 11.58 2.99 16.96
C PRO A 100 10.66 1.84 17.41
N LEU A 101 10.69 0.74 16.66
CA LEU A 101 10.15 -0.55 17.06
C LEU A 101 10.85 -1.07 18.32
N ARG A 102 10.12 -1.77 19.19
CA ARG A 102 10.65 -2.38 20.40
C ARG A 102 10.66 -3.90 20.27
N ASP A 103 11.53 -4.54 21.03
CA ASP A 103 11.47 -6.00 21.18
C ASP A 103 10.13 -6.42 21.76
N GLY A 104 9.50 -7.42 21.13
CA GLY A 104 8.15 -7.88 21.46
C GLY A 104 6.99 -7.08 20.85
N ASP A 105 7.24 -5.98 20.12
CA ASP A 105 6.18 -5.29 19.36
C ASP A 105 5.69 -6.19 18.21
N ILE A 106 4.40 -6.11 17.93
CA ILE A 106 3.85 -6.53 16.63
C ILE A 106 3.60 -5.28 15.78
N VAL A 107 3.90 -5.38 14.49
CA VAL A 107 3.68 -4.27 13.55
C VAL A 107 3.05 -4.79 12.26
N ASN A 108 1.94 -4.16 11.86
CA ASN A 108 1.38 -4.31 10.52
C ASN A 108 1.97 -3.24 9.60
N ILE A 109 2.32 -3.64 8.37
CA ILE A 109 2.83 -2.77 7.31
C ILE A 109 1.87 -2.91 6.13
N ASP A 110 1.28 -1.80 5.70
CA ASP A 110 0.31 -1.76 4.60
C ASP A 110 0.88 -0.99 3.41
N VAL A 111 1.09 -1.69 2.30
CA VAL A 111 1.71 -1.18 1.08
C VAL A 111 0.69 -1.23 -0.04
N THR A 112 0.56 -0.11 -0.75
CA THR A 112 -0.24 -0.02 -1.98
C THR A 112 0.54 0.79 -3.01
N LEU A 113 0.74 0.21 -4.20
CA LEU A 113 1.50 0.82 -5.29
C LEU A 113 0.64 0.98 -6.54
N ILE A 114 0.90 2.05 -7.29
CA ILE A 114 0.35 2.32 -8.62
C ILE A 114 1.47 2.08 -9.63
N VAL A 115 1.25 1.20 -10.61
CA VAL A 115 2.19 0.84 -11.67
C VAL A 115 1.43 0.51 -12.95
N ASP A 116 2.00 0.87 -14.11
CA ASP A 116 1.42 0.66 -15.45
C ASP A 116 1.98 -0.59 -16.18
#